data_AF-A0A4V3N709-F1
#
_entry.id   AF-A0A4V3N709-F1
#
_cell.length_a   1.000
_cell.length_b   1.000
_cell.length_c   1.000
_cell.angle_alpha   90.00
_cell.angle_beta   90.00
_cell.angle_gamma   90.00
#
_symmetry.space_group_name_H-M   'P 1'
#
loop_
_entity.id
_entity.type
_entity.pdbx_description
1 polymer ?
#
loop_
_entity_poly.entity_id
_entity_poly.type
_entity_poly.pdbx_seq_one_letter_code
_entity_poly.pdbx_strand_id
1 'polypeptide(L)' 'VSLGEQIYTFDSFECAIQKLAPTCPHCGVRIMGHGVEQGDIIYCCAHCAGQEGANALTDRAP' A
#
# COMPACT_ATOMS: atom_id res chain seq x y z
N VAL A 1 -11.58 12.88 -2.82
CA VAL A 1 -11.06 11.50 -3.03
C VAL A 1 -12.15 10.53 -2.62
N SER A 2 -12.46 9.52 -3.43
CA SER A 2 -13.48 8.52 -3.12
C SER A 2 -12.83 7.17 -2.87
N LEU A 3 -13.25 6.46 -1.82
CA LEU A 3 -12.81 5.10 -1.50
C LEU A 3 -14.04 4.26 -1.18
N GLY A 4 -14.38 3.32 -2.07
CA GLY A 4 -15.67 2.65 -2.03
C GLY A 4 -16.82 3.67 -2.19
N GLU A 5 -17.77 3.65 -1.26
CA GLU A 5 -18.91 4.57 -1.22
C GLU A 5 -18.64 5.85 -0.41
N GLN A 6 -17.45 5.97 0.20
CA GLN A 6 -17.10 7.10 1.06
C GLN A 6 -16.38 8.21 0.27
N ILE A 7 -16.79 9.46 0.49
CA ILE A 7 -16.20 10.65 -0.12
C ILE A 7 -15.45 11.45 0.94
N TYR A 8 -14.20 11.79 0.63
CA TYR A 8 -13.30 12.55 1.50
C TYR A 8 -12.81 13.83 0.82
N THR A 9 -12.68 14.88 1.62
CA THR A 9 -12.00 16.13 1.23
C THR A 9 -10.75 16.28 2.09
N PHE A 10 -9.62 16.57 1.45
CA PHE A 10 -8.33 16.82 2.10
C PHE A 10 -7.79 18.17 1.63
N ASP A 11 -6.97 18.80 2.47
CA ASP A 11 -6.24 20.02 2.15
C ASP A 11 -5.08 19.80 1.16
N SER A 12 -4.55 18.57 1.10
CA SER A 12 -3.38 18.18 0.33
C SER A 12 -3.36 16.67 0.02
N PHE A 13 -2.53 16.26 -0.95
CA PHE A 13 -2.32 14.85 -1.26
C PHE A 13 -1.64 14.09 -0.12
N GLU A 14 -0.74 14.73 0.61
CA GLU A 14 -0.06 14.13 1.76
C GLU A 14 -1.07 13.70 2.83
N CYS A 15 -2.02 14.59 3.19
CA CYS A 15 -3.09 14.25 4.14
C CYS A 15 -3.97 13.10 3.64
N ALA A 16 -4.27 13.05 2.34
CA ALA A 16 -5.01 11.94 1.75
C ALA A 16 -4.25 10.61 1.88
N ILE A 17 -2.96 10.61 1.53
CA ILE A 17 -2.09 9.42 1.60
C ILE A 17 -1.92 8.95 3.04
N GLN A 18 -1.68 9.87 3.98
CA GLN A 18 -1.56 9.52 5.40
C GLN A 18 -2.84 8.90 5.96
N LYS A 19 -4.01 9.29 5.45
CA LYS A 19 -5.29 8.75 5.92
C LYS A 19 -5.69 7.45 5.24
N LEU A 20 -5.47 7.34 3.93
CA LEU A 20 -6.09 6.32 3.08
C LEU A 20 -5.13 5.25 2.58
N ALA A 21 -3.82 5.54 2.49
CA ALA A 21 -2.88 4.58 1.92
C ALA A 21 -2.52 3.47 2.94
N PRO A 22 -2.48 2.20 2.51
CA PRO A 22 -1.95 1.11 3.31
C PRO A 22 -0.52 1.38 3.76
N THR A 23 -0.12 0.74 4.87
CA THR A 23 1.24 0.84 5.39
C THR A 23 1.99 -0.46 5.10
N CYS A 24 3.23 -0.34 4.62
CA CYS A 24 4.11 -1.49 4.45
C CYS A 24 4.46 -2.07 5.83
N PRO A 25 4.19 -3.36 6.10
CA PRO A 25 4.41 -3.94 7.43
C PRO A 25 5.90 -4.00 7.80
N HIS A 26 6.80 -4.07 6.82
CA HIS A 26 8.24 -4.07 7.07
C HIS A 26 8.79 -2.67 7.41
N CYS A 27 8.59 -1.69 6.53
CA CYS A 27 9.29 -0.40 6.60
C CYS A 27 8.43 0.75 7.09
N GLY A 28 7.13 0.55 7.31
CA GLY A 28 6.21 1.55 7.85
C GLY A 28 5.85 2.68 6.89
N VAL A 29 6.37 2.70 5.66
CA VAL A 29 6.02 3.72 4.67
C VAL A 29 4.62 3.47 4.11
N ARG A 30 3.98 4.55 3.66
CA ARG A 30 2.70 4.48 2.94
C ARG A 30 2.91 3.90 1.55
N ILE A 31 2.13 2.89 1.19
CA ILE A 31 2.17 2.24 -0.12
C ILE A 31 1.40 3.11 -1.10
N MET A 32 2.13 3.66 -2.07
CA MET A 32 1.57 4.47 -3.15
C MET A 32 1.77 3.70 -4.47
N GLY A 33 0.69 3.45 -5.20
CA GLY A 33 0.71 2.66 -6.45
C GLY A 33 0.27 1.21 -6.24
N HIS A 34 0.78 0.29 -7.08
CA HIS A 34 0.37 -1.11 -7.07
C HIS A 34 0.90 -1.87 -5.83
N GLY A 35 2.18 -1.69 -5.48
CA GLY A 35 2.81 -2.52 -4.45
C GLY A 35 2.90 -3.99 -4.88
N VAL A 36 3.50 -4.82 -4.02
CA VAL A 36 3.57 -6.28 -4.25
C VAL A 36 2.87 -6.99 -3.11
N GLU A 37 2.22 -8.11 -3.39
CA GLU A 37 1.45 -8.84 -2.38
C GLU A 37 1.77 -10.34 -2.33
N GLN A 38 1.50 -10.91 -1.16
CA GLN A 38 1.44 -12.34 -0.94
C GLN A 38 0.30 -12.63 0.03
N GLY A 39 -0.73 -13.34 -0.46
CA GLY A 39 -1.97 -13.52 0.30
C GLY A 39 -2.64 -12.17 0.56
N ASP A 40 -2.99 -11.90 1.82
CA ASP A 40 -3.65 -10.65 2.23
C ASP A 40 -2.67 -9.53 2.62
N ILE A 41 -1.35 -9.77 2.50
CA ILE A 41 -0.31 -8.81 2.89
C ILE A 41 0.23 -8.09 1.67
N ILE A 42 0.18 -6.76 1.72
CA ILE A 42 0.74 -5.87 0.70
C ILE A 42 2.00 -5.14 1.23
N TYR A 43 3.02 -5.07 0.40
CA TYR A 43 4.30 -4.43 0.67
C TYR A 43 4.57 -3.31 -0.33
N CYS A 44 5.39 -2.33 0.05
CA CYS A 44 5.75 -1.24 -0.86
C CYS A 44 6.61 -1.69 -2.04
N CYS A 45 7.39 -2.77 -1.89
CA CYS A 45 8.25 -3.31 -2.94
C CYS A 45 8.71 -4.74 -2.63
N ALA A 46 9.28 -5.41 -3.64
CA ALA A 46 9.80 -6.78 -3.52
C ALA A 46 10.90 -6.94 -2.47
N HIS A 47 11.71 -5.90 -2.22
CA HIS A 47 12.73 -5.96 -1.17
C HIS A 47 12.11 -6.12 0.22
N CYS A 48 11.12 -5.29 0.56
CA CYS A 48 10.44 -5.36 1.85
C CYS A 48 9.69 -6.69 2.01
N ALA A 49 9.07 -7.17 0.93
CA ALA A 49 8.38 -8.45 0.96
C ALA A 49 9.36 -9.63 1.19
N GLY A 50 10.50 -9.63 0.51
CA GLY A 50 11.53 -10.67 0.68
C GLY A 50 12.16 -10.69 2.07
N GLN A 51 12.32 -9.53 2.71
CA GLN A 51 12.78 -9.43 4.10
C GLN A 51 11.78 -10.04 5.10
N GLU A 52 10.48 -10.03 4.78
CA GLU A 52 9.43 -10.71 5.55
C GLU A 52 9.23 -12.18 5.12
N GLY A 53 10.11 -12.71 4.26
CA GLY A 53 10.08 -14.12 3.81
C GLY A 53 9.07 -14.41 2.71
N ALA A 54 8.56 -13.39 2.02
CA ALA A 54 7.63 -13.57 0.93
C ALA A 54 8.33 -14.07 -0.34
N ASN A 55 7.97 -15.28 -0.78
CA ASN A 55 8.66 -16.00 -1.86
C ASN A 55 7.83 -16.16 -3.14
N ALA A 56 6.57 -15.75 -3.12
CA ALA A 56 5.65 -15.82 -4.26
C ALA A 56 4.90 -14.48 -4.40
N LEU A 57 5.62 -13.47 -4.88
CA LEU A 57 5.10 -12.12 -5.02
C LEU A 57 4.26 -11.98 -6.29
N THR A 58 3.10 -11.34 -6.15
CA THR A 58 2.27 -10.91 -7.28
C THR A 58 2.28 -9.39 -7.36
N ASP A 59 2.36 -8.87 -8.59
CA ASP A 59 2.17 -7.44 -8.84
C ASP A 59 0.67 -7.11 -8.81
N ARG A 60 0.30 -6.15 -7.97
CA ARG A 60 -1.09 -5.67 -7.87
C ARG A 60 -1.35 -4.54 -8.86
N ALA A 61 -0.98 -4.77 -10.12
CA ALA A 61 -1.29 -3.87 -11.22
C ALA A 61 -2.78 -4.02 -11.62
N PRO A 62 -3.51 -2.91 -11.86
CA PRO A 62 -4.87 -2.95 -12.39
C PRO A 62 -4.93 -3.40 -13.86
#